data_AF-A0A382VH75-F1
#
_entry.id   AF-A0A382VH75-F1
#
_cell.length_a   1.000
_cell.length_b   1.000
_cell.length_c   1.000
_cell.angle_alpha   90.00
_cell.angle_beta   90.00
_cell.angle_gamma   90.00
#
_symmetry.space_group_name_H-M   'P 1'
#
loop_
_entity.id
_entity.type
_entity.pdbx_description
1 polymer ?
#
loop_
_entity_poly.entity_id
_entity_poly.type
_entity_poly.pdbx_seq_one_letter_code
_entity_poly.pdbx_strand_id
1 'polypeptide(L)' 'MSRKLHINANILKMILMVILISSCMKKGYKISLDKEESSPSVVQYTEEWESLQRHPDPEWFRDAKFGIYTHWGPYS' A
#
# COMPACT_ATOMS: atom_id res chain seq x y z
N MET A 1 -31.45 18.15 29.95
CA MET A 1 -30.25 17.64 29.23
C MET A 1 -30.66 17.32 27.80
N SER A 2 -29.79 17.58 26.81
CA SER A 2 -30.03 17.53 25.35
C SER A 2 -30.47 18.84 24.68
N ARG A 3 -29.50 19.73 24.43
CA ARG A 3 -29.65 20.78 23.41
C ARG A 3 -29.51 20.11 22.05
N LYS A 4 -30.61 19.99 21.30
CA LYS A 4 -30.57 19.57 19.89
C LYS A 4 -29.77 20.63 19.12
N LEU A 5 -28.53 20.32 18.75
CA LEU A 5 -27.79 21.11 17.78
C LEU A 5 -28.54 21.04 16.45
N HIS A 6 -29.33 22.08 16.16
CA HIS A 6 -29.90 22.27 14.83
C HIS A 6 -28.77 22.74 13.89
N ILE A 7 -27.98 21.78 13.42
CA ILE A 7 -27.02 22.00 12.35
C ILE A 7 -27.84 22.28 11.09
N ASN A 8 -27.73 23.49 10.56
CA ASN A 8 -28.46 23.91 9.37
C ASN A 8 -28.05 23.02 8.19
N ALA A 9 -29.02 22.53 7.41
CA ALA A 9 -28.77 21.71 6.24
C ALA A 9 -27.80 22.37 5.24
N ASN A 10 -27.76 23.70 5.17
CA ASN A 10 -26.78 24.43 4.36
C ASN A 10 -25.36 24.35 4.93
N ILE A 11 -25.19 24.33 6.26
CA ILE A 11 -23.88 24.15 6.90
C ILE A 11 -23.36 22.73 6.65
N LEU A 12 -24.24 21.71 6.69
CA LEU A 12 -23.87 20.34 6.36
C LEU A 12 -23.42 20.20 4.89
N LYS A 13 -24.11 20.88 3.96
CA LYS A 13 -23.72 20.93 2.53
C LYS A 13 -22.35 21.58 2.33
N MET A 14 -22.05 22.66 3.06
CA MET A 14 -20.74 23.32 3.01
C MET A 14 -19.63 22.38 3.51
N ILE A 15 -19.85 21.66 4.60
CA ILE A 15 -18.87 20.70 5.14
C ILE A 15 -18.62 19.56 4.14
N LEU A 16 -19.68 19.01 3.54
CA LEU A 16 -19.58 17.94 2.54
C LEU A 16 -18.82 18.42 1.28
N MET A 17 -19.09 19.65 0.83
CA MET A 17 -18.39 20.25 -0.30
C MET A 17 -16.89 20.42 0.02
N VAL A 18 -16.52 20.90 1.21
CA VAL A 18 -15.12 21.03 1.65
C VAL A 18 -14.39 19.69 1.65
N ILE A 19 -15.01 18.62 2.18
CA ILE A 19 -14.43 17.27 2.21
C ILE A 19 -14.17 16.75 0.79
N LEU A 20 -15.08 17.02 -0.16
CA LEU A 20 -14.92 16.60 -1.56
C LEU A 20 -13.78 17.36 -2.26
N ILE A 21 -13.59 18.65 -1.98
CA ILE A 21 -12.53 19.46 -2.60
C ILE A 21 -11.14 19.05 -2.04
N SER A 22 -11.05 18.65 -0.77
CA SER A 22 -9.79 18.17 -0.17
C SER A 22 -9.25 16.89 -0.83
N SER A 23 -10.09 16.09 -1.48
CA SER A 23 -9.66 14.89 -2.21
C SER A 23 -8.94 15.20 -3.54
N CYS A 24 -8.94 16.47 -3.99
CA CYS A 24 -8.25 16.90 -5.20
C CYS A 24 -6.83 17.45 -4.95
N MET A 25 -6.34 17.41 -3.71
CA MET A 25 -4.91 17.62 -3.45
C MET A 25 -4.22 16.28 -3.23
N LYS A 26 -4.11 15.48 -4.29
CA LYS A 26 -3.03 14.48 -4.37
C LYS A 26 -1.74 15.29 -4.21
N LYS A 27 -1.13 15.21 -3.03
CA LYS A 27 0.18 15.77 -2.73
C LYS A 27 1.09 15.30 -3.85
N GLY A 28 1.53 16.24 -4.70
CA GLY A 28 2.38 15.94 -5.84
C GLY A 28 3.51 15.03 -5.35
N TYR A 29 3.57 13.83 -5.93
CA TYR A 29 4.66 12.91 -5.67
C TYR A 29 5.94 13.64 -6.05
N LYS A 30 6.72 13.98 -5.03
CA LYS A 30 7.99 14.66 -5.18
C LYS A 30 8.93 13.66 -5.85
N ILE A 31 9.01 13.73 -7.18
CA ILE A 31 10.19 13.24 -7.89
C ILE A 31 11.30 14.23 -7.56
N SER A 32 11.99 13.95 -6.45
CA SER A 32 13.36 14.37 -6.28
C SER A 32 14.19 13.56 -7.26
N LEU A 33 14.40 14.12 -8.45
CA LEU A 33 15.69 14.02 -9.12
C LEU A 33 16.76 14.41 -8.08
N ASP A 34 17.87 13.68 -8.05
CA ASP A 34 18.97 13.76 -7.05
C ASP A 34 18.94 12.70 -5.95
N LYS A 35 18.44 11.51 -6.27
CA LYS A 35 19.14 10.29 -5.85
C LYS A 35 19.47 9.54 -7.12
N GLU A 36 20.74 9.24 -7.31
CA GLU A 36 21.18 8.23 -8.24
C GLU A 36 20.41 6.95 -7.89
N GLU A 37 19.28 6.79 -8.57
CA GLU A 37 18.50 5.58 -8.60
C GLU A 37 19.45 4.60 -9.26
N SER A 38 20.15 3.83 -8.43
CA SER A 38 20.66 2.54 -8.83
C SER A 38 19.43 1.82 -9.37
N SER A 39 19.20 1.95 -10.68
CA SER A 39 18.39 1.05 -11.48
C SER A 39 18.53 -0.29 -10.80
N PRO A 40 17.44 -0.95 -10.34
CA PRO A 40 17.57 -2.23 -9.65
C PRO A 40 18.48 -3.04 -10.55
N SER A 41 19.73 -3.21 -10.15
CA SER A 41 20.73 -3.83 -11.00
C SER A 41 20.16 -5.22 -11.08
N VAL A 42 19.55 -5.56 -12.22
CA VAL A 42 18.81 -6.81 -12.36
C VAL A 42 19.82 -7.87 -12.02
N VAL A 43 19.76 -8.39 -10.80
CA VAL A 43 20.73 -9.37 -10.32
C VAL A 43 20.41 -10.59 -11.16
N GLN A 44 21.25 -10.84 -12.14
CA GLN A 44 21.11 -12.01 -12.99
C GLN A 44 21.42 -13.22 -12.12
N TYR A 45 20.41 -14.03 -11.87
CA TYR A 45 20.58 -15.28 -11.16
C TYR A 45 21.18 -16.32 -12.11
N THR A 46 22.28 -16.91 -11.69
CA THR A 46 22.83 -18.12 -12.30
C THR A 46 22.30 -19.36 -11.58
N GLU A 47 22.56 -20.55 -12.13
CA GLU A 47 22.08 -21.84 -11.60
C GLU A 47 22.82 -22.32 -10.35
N GLU A 48 23.97 -21.71 -10.00
CA GLU A 48 24.71 -22.02 -8.79
C GLU A 48 23.93 -21.61 -7.52
N TRP A 49 24.03 -22.44 -6.49
CA TRP A 49 23.27 -22.29 -5.25
C TRP A 49 23.58 -20.97 -4.53
N GLU A 50 24.83 -20.53 -4.56
CA GLU A 50 25.30 -19.27 -3.99
C GLU A 50 24.61 -18.06 -4.63
N SER A 51 24.26 -18.17 -5.92
CA SER A 51 23.52 -17.12 -6.62
C SER A 51 22.07 -17.04 -6.14
N LEU A 52 21.37 -18.17 -6.10
CA LEU A 52 19.95 -18.24 -5.74
C LEU A 52 19.67 -17.84 -4.28
N GLN A 53 20.57 -18.17 -3.36
CA GLN A 53 20.45 -17.79 -1.95
C GLN A 53 20.44 -16.28 -1.70
N ARG A 54 20.91 -15.47 -2.66
CA ARG A 54 20.87 -14.00 -2.55
C ARG A 54 19.50 -13.41 -2.86
N HIS A 55 18.54 -14.21 -3.33
CA HIS A 55 17.19 -13.73 -3.63
C HIS A 55 16.50 -13.28 -2.33
N PRO A 56 16.14 -12.00 -2.18
CA PRO A 56 15.49 -11.52 -0.95
C PRO A 56 14.03 -12.00 -0.90
N ASP A 57 13.54 -12.27 0.30
CA ASP A 57 12.11 -12.52 0.50
C ASP A 57 11.31 -11.25 0.17
N PRO A 58 10.20 -11.35 -0.59
CA PRO A 58 9.42 -10.18 -0.93
C PRO A 58 8.72 -9.61 0.31
N GLU A 59 8.61 -8.28 0.39
CA GLU A 59 8.07 -7.59 1.58
C GLU A 59 6.65 -8.04 1.93
N TRP A 60 5.79 -8.22 0.92
CA TRP A 60 4.42 -8.70 1.14
C TRP A 60 4.37 -10.05 1.85
N PHE A 61 5.34 -10.93 1.61
CA PHE A 61 5.40 -12.25 2.24
C PHE A 61 5.87 -12.13 3.69
N ARG A 62 6.83 -11.24 3.97
CA ARG A 62 7.27 -10.93 5.35
C ARG A 62 6.18 -10.21 6.15
N ASP A 63 5.36 -9.39 5.49
CA ASP A 63 4.26 -8.66 6.11
C ASP A 63 3.04 -9.54 6.38
N ALA A 64 2.81 -10.57 5.56
CA ALA A 64 1.78 -11.56 5.80
C ALA A 64 2.03 -12.27 7.14
N LYS A 65 1.09 -12.13 8.09
CA LYS A 65 1.18 -12.77 9.43
C LYS A 65 0.38 -14.06 9.55
N PHE A 66 -0.42 -14.36 8.52
CA PHE A 66 -1.30 -15.50 8.49
C PHE A 66 -1.38 -16.05 7.07
N GLY A 67 -1.25 -17.36 6.93
CA GLY A 67 -1.39 -18.09 5.66
C GLY A 67 -2.23 -19.34 5.88
N ILE A 68 -3.04 -19.68 4.89
CA ILE A 68 -3.82 -20.94 4.87
C ILE A 68 -3.12 -21.88 3.90
N TYR A 69 -2.70 -23.04 4.40
CA TYR A 69 -2.23 -24.14 3.58
C TYR A 69 -3.31 -25.22 3.53
N THR A 70 -3.52 -25.82 2.36
CA THR A 70 -4.47 -26.92 2.19
C THR A 70 -3.83 -27.99 1.32
N HIS A 71 -3.83 -29.22 1.83
CA HIS A 71 -3.50 -30.39 1.05
C HIS A 71 -4.80 -30.97 0.50
N TRP A 72 -4.96 -30.95 -0.82
CA TRP A 72 -6.14 -31.53 -1.47
C TRP A 72 -5.70 -32.57 -2.50
N GLY A 73 -6.16 -33.80 -2.30
CA GLY A 73 -5.94 -34.92 -3.18
C GLY A 73 -6.91 -36.07 -2.88
N PRO A 74 -6.98 -37.09 -3.73
CA PRO A 74 -7.92 -38.22 -3.60
C PRO A 74 -7.72 -39.04 -2.31
N TYR A 75 -6.59 -38.90 -1.64
CA TYR A 75 -6.23 -39.59 -0.39
C TYR A 75 -6.02 -38.63 0.78
N SER A 76 -6.70 -37.47 0.78
CA SER A 76 -6.57 -36.49 1.89
C SER A 76 -7.04 -37.06 3.22
#